data_AF-M1AIU1-F1
#
_entry.id   AF-M1AIU1-F1
#
_cell.length_a   1.000
_cell.length_b   1.000
_cell.length_c   1.000
_cell.angle_alpha   90.00
_cell.angle_beta   90.00
_cell.angle_gamma   90.00
#
_symmetry.space_group_name_H-M   'P 1'
#
loop_
_entity.id
_entity.type
_entity.pdbx_description
1 polymer ?
#
loop_
_entity_poly.entity_id
_entity_poly.type
_entity_poly.pdbx_seq_one_letter_code
_entity_poly.pdbx_strand_id
1 'polypeptide(L)'
;MKKTKENSNIDSIACLGMFGTLELQPEVNGVVESMVERLKTLSRKSNGQFIAVDLRVDMLEKKGCQGNSASKSKSCYGPQEIAMFLRKIGFNKDTTIYLTQSRWDNSLDALKDLFPRTYTKVK
;
A
#
# COMPACT_ATOMS: atom_id res chain seq x y z
N MET A 1 -13.52 29.59 -33.78
CA MET A 1 -13.63 28.20 -33.30
C MET A 1 -13.98 28.21 -31.82
N LYS A 2 -15.16 27.73 -31.43
CA LYS A 2 -15.56 27.59 -30.01
C LYS A 2 -14.67 26.53 -29.37
N LYS A 3 -13.93 26.89 -28.32
CA LYS A 3 -13.37 25.90 -27.38
C LYS A 3 -14.55 25.26 -26.64
N THR A 4 -14.89 24.03 -26.97
CA THR A 4 -15.82 23.22 -26.18
C THR A 4 -15.14 22.92 -24.85
N LYS A 5 -15.64 23.53 -23.78
CA LYS A 5 -15.21 23.26 -22.42
C LYS A 5 -16.05 22.10 -21.87
N GLU A 6 -15.34 21.17 -21.24
CA GLU A 6 -15.78 20.22 -20.21
C GLU A 6 -16.69 19.04 -20.58
N ASN A 7 -16.10 17.83 -20.52
CA ASN A 7 -16.80 16.57 -20.28
C ASN A 7 -16.09 15.71 -19.19
N SER A 8 -15.30 16.31 -18.30
CA SER A 8 -14.45 15.57 -17.34
C SER A 8 -15.23 14.76 -16.29
N ASN A 9 -16.45 15.18 -15.93
CA ASN A 9 -17.23 14.54 -14.87
C ASN A 9 -17.99 13.30 -15.36
N ILE A 10 -18.50 13.31 -16.60
CA ILE A 10 -19.16 12.15 -17.21
C ILE A 10 -18.16 11.01 -17.39
N ASP A 11 -16.92 11.35 -17.78
CA ASP A 11 -15.83 10.39 -17.93
C ASP A 11 -15.40 9.76 -16.59
N SER A 12 -15.49 10.50 -15.48
CA SER A 12 -15.11 10.00 -14.14
C SER A 12 -16.10 8.98 -13.60
N ILE A 13 -17.41 9.23 -13.76
CA ILE A 13 -18.46 8.28 -13.35
C ILE A 13 -18.42 7.03 -14.23
N ALA A 14 -18.23 7.19 -15.54
CA ALA A 14 -18.08 6.07 -16.47
C ALA A 14 -16.84 5.21 -16.12
N CYS A 15 -15.71 5.84 -15.81
CA CYS A 15 -14.49 5.15 -15.36
C CYS A 15 -14.73 4.35 -14.06
N LEU A 16 -15.38 4.96 -13.06
CA LEU A 16 -15.72 4.25 -11.82
C LEU A 16 -16.67 3.07 -12.08
N GLY A 17 -17.63 3.23 -12.99
CA GLY A 17 -18.52 2.15 -13.43
C GLY A 17 -17.74 0.99 -14.04
N MET A 18 -16.84 1.27 -14.98
CA MET A 18 -15.97 0.25 -15.59
C MET A 18 -15.04 -0.40 -14.55
N PHE A 19 -14.43 0.37 -13.66
CA PHE A 19 -13.60 -0.17 -12.58
C PHE A 19 -14.40 -1.10 -11.67
N GLY A 20 -15.64 -0.75 -11.35
CA GLY A 20 -16.55 -1.59 -10.56
C GLY A 20 -16.90 -2.92 -11.21
N THR A 21 -16.77 -3.05 -12.55
CA THR A 21 -16.94 -4.33 -13.25
C THR A 21 -15.69 -5.21 -13.25
N LEU A 22 -14.55 -4.72 -12.75
CA LEU A 22 -13.34 -5.52 -12.65
C LEU A 22 -13.44 -6.47 -11.45
N GLU A 23 -13.73 -7.72 -11.73
CA GLU A 23 -13.75 -8.80 -10.73
C GLU A 23 -12.55 -9.73 -10.89
N LEU A 24 -12.08 -10.27 -9.76
CA LEU A 24 -11.04 -11.30 -9.78
C LEU A 24 -11.63 -12.61 -10.31
N GLN A 25 -10.84 -13.35 -11.09
CA GLN A 25 -11.18 -14.72 -11.42
C GLN A 25 -11.33 -15.55 -10.13
N PRO A 26 -12.26 -16.54 -10.08
CA PRO A 26 -12.52 -17.31 -8.88
C PRO A 26 -11.27 -17.93 -8.24
N GLU A 27 -10.34 -18.39 -9.07
CA GLU A 27 -9.07 -19.00 -8.63
C GLU A 27 -8.18 -17.97 -7.92
N VAL A 28 -8.11 -16.75 -8.45
CA VAL A 28 -7.35 -15.65 -7.84
C VAL A 28 -8.03 -15.19 -6.56
N ASN A 29 -9.37 -15.11 -6.56
CA ASN A 29 -10.13 -14.73 -5.37
C ASN A 29 -9.91 -15.72 -4.21
N GLY A 30 -9.93 -17.02 -4.48
CA GLY A 30 -9.65 -18.04 -3.45
C GLY A 30 -8.25 -17.91 -2.84
N VAL A 31 -7.24 -17.56 -3.64
CA VAL A 31 -5.88 -17.27 -3.13
C VAL A 31 -5.87 -16.01 -2.26
N VAL A 32 -6.56 -14.95 -2.69
CA VAL A 32 -6.67 -13.69 -1.92
C VAL A 32 -7.36 -13.93 -0.58
N GLU A 33 -8.47 -14.67 -0.55
CA GLU A 33 -9.19 -15.02 0.67
C GLU A 33 -8.29 -15.80 1.64
N SER A 34 -7.57 -16.81 1.15
CA SER A 34 -6.60 -17.57 1.97
C SER A 34 -5.49 -16.68 2.53
N MET A 35 -4.98 -15.74 1.74
CA MET A 35 -3.98 -14.77 2.20
C MET A 35 -4.55 -13.86 3.31
N VAL A 36 -5.78 -13.36 3.14
CA VAL A 36 -6.46 -12.51 4.13
C VAL A 36 -6.73 -13.28 5.42
N GLU A 37 -7.19 -14.53 5.35
CA GLU A 37 -7.38 -15.39 6.52
C GLU A 37 -6.09 -15.63 7.30
N ARG A 38 -4.98 -15.88 6.58
CA ARG A 38 -3.66 -16.01 7.20
C ARG A 38 -3.26 -14.73 7.92
N LEU A 39 -3.45 -13.56 7.29
CA LEU A 39 -3.14 -12.27 7.91
C LEU A 39 -4.00 -12.00 9.14
N LYS A 40 -5.31 -12.28 9.08
CA LYS A 40 -6.22 -12.21 10.24
C LYS A 40 -5.78 -13.12 11.38
N THR A 41 -5.28 -14.31 11.05
CA THR A 41 -4.77 -15.26 12.05
C THR A 41 -3.49 -14.74 12.71
N LEU A 42 -2.56 -14.17 11.94
CA LEU A 42 -1.34 -13.55 12.46
C LEU A 42 -1.63 -12.32 13.34
N SER A 43 -2.73 -11.61 13.03
CA SER A 43 -3.21 -10.44 13.75
C SER A 43 -4.33 -10.74 14.75
N ARG A 44 -4.45 -11.98 15.25
CA ARG A 44 -5.48 -12.37 16.22
C ARG A 44 -5.49 -11.49 17.48
N LYS A 45 -4.32 -10.98 17.90
CA LYS A 45 -4.19 -10.06 19.05
C LYS A 45 -4.86 -8.70 18.84
N SER A 46 -5.07 -8.31 17.58
CA SER A 46 -5.75 -7.08 17.16
C SER A 46 -7.09 -7.39 16.48
N ASN A 47 -7.79 -8.44 16.92
CA ASN A 47 -9.08 -8.87 16.36
C ASN A 47 -9.06 -9.08 14.84
N GLY A 48 -7.93 -9.56 14.31
CA GLY A 48 -7.77 -9.77 12.87
C GLY A 48 -7.44 -8.51 12.07
N GLN A 49 -7.25 -7.36 12.73
CA GLN A 49 -6.89 -6.12 12.05
C GLN A 49 -5.40 -6.08 11.73
N PHE A 50 -5.08 -5.77 10.48
CA PHE A 50 -3.71 -5.58 9.98
C PHE A 50 -3.68 -4.39 9.02
N ILE A 51 -2.48 -3.85 8.78
CA ILE A 51 -2.25 -2.77 7.82
C ILE A 51 -1.60 -3.37 6.58
N ALA A 52 -2.18 -3.13 5.40
CA ALA A 52 -1.53 -3.42 4.14
C ALA A 52 -0.84 -2.15 3.60
N VAL A 53 0.44 -2.25 3.23
CA VAL A 53 1.22 -1.16 2.66
C VAL A 53 1.73 -1.59 1.29
N ASP A 54 1.33 -0.86 0.24
CA ASP A 54 1.92 -0.99 -1.09
C ASP A 54 3.21 -0.16 -1.15
N LEU A 55 4.35 -0.81 -0.89
CA LEU A 55 5.65 -0.15 -0.92
C LEU A 55 6.40 -0.54 -2.20
N ARG A 56 6.73 0.47 -3.01
CA ARG A 56 7.41 0.30 -4.31
C ARG A 56 8.83 0.83 -4.26
N VAL A 57 9.71 0.11 -3.56
CA VAL A 57 11.12 0.50 -3.36
C VAL A 57 11.87 0.65 -4.68
N ASP A 58 11.55 -0.19 -5.67
CA ASP A 58 12.11 -0.13 -7.02
C ASP A 58 11.73 1.15 -7.79
N MET A 59 10.55 1.72 -7.53
CA MET A 59 10.13 3.01 -8.08
C MET A 59 10.82 4.19 -7.38
N LEU A 60 11.23 4.02 -6.11
CA LEU A 60 12.05 5.01 -5.40
C LEU A 60 13.41 5.19 -6.08
N GLU A 61 14.02 4.09 -6.52
CA GLU A 61 15.35 4.07 -7.11
C GLU A 61 15.37 4.57 -8.57
N LYS A 62 14.29 4.37 -9.34
CA LYS A 62 14.22 4.64 -10.79
C LYS A 62 13.69 6.05 -11.17
N LYS A 63 14.02 7.10 -10.42
CA LYS A 63 13.63 8.49 -10.70
C LYS A 63 12.11 8.79 -10.71
N GLY A 64 11.25 7.86 -10.27
CA GLY A 64 9.80 8.08 -10.16
C GLY A 64 9.43 9.12 -9.09
N CYS A 65 10.37 9.40 -8.19
CA CYS A 65 10.23 10.33 -7.07
C CYS A 65 10.81 11.70 -7.39
N GLN A 66 10.43 12.31 -8.53
CA GLN A 66 10.75 13.72 -8.78
C GLN A 66 9.78 14.61 -8.02
N GLY A 67 10.20 15.06 -6.84
CA GLY A 67 9.51 16.14 -6.13
C GLY A 67 9.67 17.45 -6.89
N ASN A 68 8.61 18.25 -6.95
CA ASN A 68 8.72 19.61 -7.44
C ASN A 68 9.52 20.41 -6.39
N SER A 69 10.71 20.92 -6.73
CA SER A 69 11.60 21.63 -5.80
C SER A 69 10.98 22.88 -5.14
N ALA A 70 9.83 23.34 -5.64
CA ALA A 70 9.00 24.39 -5.07
C ALA A 70 8.10 23.94 -3.91
N SER A 71 7.77 22.64 -3.81
CA SER A 71 7.03 22.07 -2.68
C SER A 71 8.00 21.42 -1.70
N LYS A 72 7.96 21.82 -0.42
CA LYS A 72 8.77 21.19 0.65
C LYS A 72 8.35 19.74 0.96
N SER A 73 7.34 19.20 0.27
CA SER A 73 6.88 17.82 0.45
C SER A 73 7.71 16.85 -0.41
N LYS A 74 8.31 15.84 0.22
CA LYS A 74 8.87 14.69 -0.52
C LYS A 74 7.78 14.03 -1.36
N SER A 75 8.11 13.66 -2.59
CA SER A 75 7.20 12.95 -3.51
C SER A 75 7.04 11.47 -3.16
N CYS A 76 7.97 10.91 -2.40
CA CYS A 76 7.97 9.52 -2.01
C CYS A 76 8.46 9.32 -0.58
N TYR A 77 8.01 8.21 0.01
CA TYR A 77 8.29 7.85 1.39
C TYR A 77 8.91 6.46 1.45
N GLY A 78 10.00 6.33 2.19
CA GLY A 78 10.66 5.06 2.42
C GLY A 78 10.08 4.26 3.60
N PRO A 79 10.59 3.03 3.82
CA PRO A 79 10.18 2.16 4.93
C PRO A 79 10.21 2.84 6.30
N GLN A 80 11.28 3.58 6.60
CA GLN A 80 11.45 4.27 7.88
C GLN A 80 10.41 5.38 8.09
N GLU A 81 10.12 6.15 7.04
CA GLU A 81 9.16 7.27 7.13
C GLU A 81 7.74 6.75 7.33
N ILE A 82 7.38 5.65 6.66
CA ILE A 82 6.11 4.95 6.85
C ILE A 82 6.04 4.41 8.29
N ALA A 83 7.10 3.78 8.78
CA ALA A 83 7.13 3.26 10.14
C ALA A 83 6.93 4.37 11.19
N MET A 84 7.62 5.50 11.03
CA MET A 84 7.47 6.65 11.91
C MET A 84 6.06 7.25 11.82
N PHE A 85 5.49 7.35 10.62
CA PHE A 85 4.13 7.82 10.41
C PHE A 85 3.11 6.96 11.15
N LEU A 86 3.15 5.64 10.96
CA LEU A 86 2.26 4.68 11.61
C LEU A 86 2.35 4.77 13.13
N ARG A 87 3.57 4.86 13.67
CA ARG A 87 3.78 5.05 15.12
C ARG A 87 3.20 6.38 15.61
N LYS A 88 3.38 7.46 14.86
CA LYS A 88 2.91 8.80 15.22
C LYS A 88 1.38 8.92 15.24
N ILE A 89 0.68 8.18 14.39
CA ILE A 89 -0.79 8.14 14.37
C ILE A 89 -1.38 7.14 15.37
N GLY A 90 -0.55 6.45 16.16
CA GLY A 90 -0.98 5.66 17.32
C GLY A 90 -0.96 4.15 17.12
N PHE A 91 -0.41 3.62 16.02
CA PHE A 91 -0.24 2.18 15.89
C PHE A 91 0.85 1.67 16.82
N ASN A 92 0.54 0.58 17.54
CA ASN A 92 1.47 -0.06 18.45
C ASN A 92 2.47 -0.95 17.69
N LYS A 93 3.63 -1.25 18.30
CA LYS A 93 4.67 -2.12 17.72
C LYS A 93 4.18 -3.53 17.35
N ASP A 94 3.12 -4.01 18.00
CA ASP A 94 2.52 -5.32 17.78
C ASP A 94 1.49 -5.33 16.63
N THR A 95 1.29 -4.18 15.98
CA THR A 95 0.44 -4.08 14.79
C THR A 95 1.01 -4.96 13.69
N THR A 96 0.15 -5.81 13.12
CA THR A 96 0.54 -6.65 12.00
C THR A 96 0.54 -5.82 10.73
N ILE A 97 1.68 -5.83 10.02
CA ILE A 97 1.85 -5.12 8.76
C ILE A 97 2.09 -6.13 7.64
N TYR A 98 1.40 -5.95 6.53
CA TYR A 98 1.60 -6.71 5.30
C TYR A 98 2.14 -5.78 4.21
N LEU A 99 3.28 -6.14 3.63
CA LEU A 99 3.90 -5.47 2.51
C LEU A 99 3.59 -6.22 1.23
N THR A 100 3.10 -5.51 0.21
CA THR A 100 2.88 -6.08 -1.13
C THR A 100 4.18 -6.44 -1.85
N GLN A 101 5.31 -5.96 -1.34
CA GLN A 101 6.63 -6.19 -1.89
C GLN A 101 6.94 -7.69 -1.99
N SER A 102 7.54 -8.05 -3.12
CA SER A 102 7.74 -9.44 -3.51
C SER A 102 8.87 -10.13 -2.76
N ARG A 103 9.85 -9.42 -2.20
CA ARG A 103 10.95 -10.03 -1.41
C ARG A 103 11.36 -9.10 -0.28
N TRP A 104 11.86 -9.69 0.80
CA TRP A 104 12.54 -8.94 1.85
C TRP A 104 13.88 -8.41 1.33
N ASP A 105 14.17 -7.15 1.65
CA ASP A 105 15.46 -6.51 1.45
C ASP A 105 15.79 -5.66 2.67
N ASN A 106 17.08 -5.39 2.91
CA ASN A 106 17.54 -4.73 4.14
C ASN A 106 17.00 -3.29 4.30
N SER A 107 16.48 -2.65 3.25
CA SER A 107 15.82 -1.34 3.40
C SER A 107 14.54 -1.43 4.24
N LEU A 108 13.91 -2.61 4.29
CA LEU A 108 12.71 -2.88 5.07
C LEU A 108 12.98 -3.10 6.56
N ASP A 109 14.24 -3.28 6.96
CA ASP A 109 14.62 -3.57 8.35
C ASP A 109 14.15 -2.45 9.29
N ALA A 110 14.23 -1.18 8.86
CA ALA A 110 13.76 -0.04 9.65
C ALA A 110 12.25 -0.12 9.98
N LEU A 111 11.44 -0.71 9.09
CA LEU A 111 10.02 -0.96 9.34
C LEU A 111 9.84 -2.16 10.29
N LYS A 112 10.64 -3.22 10.12
CA LYS A 112 10.62 -4.41 10.97
C LYS A 112 11.03 -4.11 12.41
N ASP A 113 11.99 -3.23 12.62
CA ASP A 113 12.49 -2.84 13.94
C ASP A 113 11.39 -2.12 14.75
N LEU A 114 10.60 -1.28 14.09
CA LEU A 114 9.47 -0.57 14.70
C LEU A 114 8.21 -1.44 14.81
N PHE A 115 8.00 -2.34 13.84
CA PHE A 115 6.86 -3.26 13.77
C PHE A 115 7.35 -4.68 13.48
N PRO A 116 7.74 -5.46 14.51
CA PRO A 116 8.29 -6.80 14.33
C PRO A 116 7.33 -7.80 13.63
N ARG A 117 6.03 -7.51 13.62
CA ARG A 117 4.99 -8.29 12.92
C ARG A 117 4.76 -7.82 11.47
N THR A 118 5.83 -7.44 10.78
CA THR A 118 5.80 -7.11 9.36
C THR A 118 6.08 -8.35 8.50
N TYR A 119 5.27 -8.58 7.47
CA TYR A 119 5.36 -9.72 6.55
C TYR A 119 5.33 -9.25 5.09
N THR A 120 6.06 -9.92 4.19
CA THR A 120 6.06 -9.67 2.74
C THR A 120 5.20 -10.71 2.00
N LYS A 121 4.92 -10.45 0.71
CA LYS A 121 4.20 -11.40 -0.16
C LYS A 121 4.90 -12.75 -0.30
N VAL A 122 6.23 -12.77 -0.28
CA VAL A 122 7.04 -13.99 -0.34
C VAL A 122 7.79 -14.15 0.98
N LYS A 123 7.44 -15.24 1.68
CA LYS A 123 8.01 -15.83 2.91
C LYS A 123 8.61 -14.89 3.94
#